data_AF-A0A8S3IL85-F1
#
_entry.id   AF-A0A8S3IL85-F1
#
_cell.length_a   1.000
_cell.length_b   1.000
_cell.length_c   1.000
_cell.angle_alpha   90.00
_cell.angle_beta   90.00
_cell.angle_gamma   90.00
#
_symmetry.space_group_name_H-M   'P 1'
#
loop_
_entity.id
_entity.type
_entity.pdbx_description
1 polymer ?
#
loop_
_entity_poly.entity_id
_entity_poly.type
_entity_poly.pdbx_seq_one_letter_code
_entity_poly.pdbx_strand_id
1 'polypeptide(L)'
;MLTKSHITIGTSQRYLFLLHRHVSSHPIKKHDEYNFFKRSILSTDHFQYSLPRLPIPKLDKTCERYLAAVKPILNNDDNVFKQTQQIVTDFCSGDGKRLDAQLRHKNALNRNTSYISKPWFEMYLKSRLPLILNFNFFLVFADDQKHLKPGARITNYIISSIRFMNTLRANWLEPE
;
A
#
# COMPACT_ATOMS: atom_id res chain seq x y z
N MET A 1 47.14 28.89 21.61
CA MET A 1 46.81 28.70 23.03
C MET A 1 45.64 27.74 23.11
N LEU A 2 45.87 26.56 23.72
CA LEU A 2 44.98 25.76 24.59
C LEU A 2 43.56 25.43 24.04
N THR A 3 43.03 24.20 24.02
CA THR A 3 43.37 22.94 24.68
C THR A 3 42.49 21.82 24.09
N LYS A 4 43.00 20.58 24.07
CA LYS A 4 42.25 19.34 23.81
C LYS A 4 41.34 18.99 24.99
N SER A 5 40.18 18.37 24.71
CA SER A 5 39.56 17.40 25.63
C SER A 5 38.70 16.38 24.87
N HIS A 6 39.18 15.13 24.83
CA HIS A 6 38.40 13.93 24.49
C HIS A 6 37.49 13.56 25.66
N ILE A 7 36.22 13.22 25.42
CA ILE A 7 35.41 12.34 26.31
C ILE A 7 34.41 11.52 25.47
N THR A 8 34.79 10.25 25.28
CA THR A 8 34.04 8.98 25.25
C THR A 8 32.64 8.81 24.64
N ILE A 9 32.56 7.72 23.86
CA ILE A 9 31.39 6.98 23.38
C ILE A 9 30.56 6.46 24.57
N GLY A 10 29.26 6.75 24.58
CA GLY A 10 28.26 6.17 25.48
C GLY A 10 27.08 5.64 24.67
N THR A 11 26.93 4.32 24.71
CA THR A 11 25.90 3.52 24.04
C THR A 11 24.52 3.70 24.67
N SER A 12 23.47 3.39 23.88
CA SER A 12 22.12 3.04 24.33
C SER A 12 21.16 4.19 24.71
N GLN A 13 20.63 4.88 23.71
CA GLN A 13 19.23 5.35 23.75
C GLN A 13 18.35 4.34 23.00
N ARG A 14 18.15 3.19 23.64
CA ARG A 14 17.11 2.24 23.26
C ARG A 14 15.74 2.85 23.60
N TYR A 15 14.86 2.88 22.60
CA TYR A 15 13.42 2.68 22.70
C TYR A 15 12.74 3.17 23.99
N LEU A 16 12.34 4.43 24.00
CA LEU A 16 11.36 4.96 24.94
C LEU A 16 10.34 5.82 24.19
N PHE A 17 9.69 5.21 23.20
CA PHE A 17 8.36 5.67 22.79
C PHE A 17 7.35 5.07 23.77
N LEU A 18 7.16 5.78 24.88
CA LEU A 18 6.06 5.58 25.82
C LEU A 18 4.74 5.67 25.04
N LEU A 19 4.10 4.52 24.80
CA LEU A 19 2.69 4.43 24.41
C LEU A 19 1.83 4.83 25.61
N HIS A 20 1.75 6.13 25.92
CA HIS A 20 0.58 6.66 26.61
C HIS A 20 -0.55 6.82 25.56
N ARG A 21 -1.15 5.69 25.16
CA ARG A 21 -2.45 5.72 24.48
C ARG A 21 -3.50 5.95 25.56
N HIS A 22 -3.95 7.20 25.71
CA HIS A 22 -5.20 7.50 26.37
C HIS A 22 -6.30 6.72 25.62
N VAL A 23 -6.75 5.60 26.19
CA VAL A 23 -8.13 5.15 25.99
C VAL A 23 -8.97 6.22 26.67
N SER A 24 -9.31 7.25 25.90
CA SER A 24 -10.14 8.33 26.40
C SER A 24 -11.52 7.75 26.62
N SER A 25 -11.82 7.38 27.87
CA SER A 25 -13.15 7.01 28.34
C SER A 25 -14.01 8.28 28.42
N HIS A 26 -14.22 8.94 27.28
CA HIS A 26 -15.19 10.02 27.19
C HIS A 26 -16.60 9.40 27.28
N PRO A 27 -17.44 9.81 28.26
CA PRO A 27 -18.80 9.33 28.35
C PRO A 27 -19.55 9.69 27.05
N ILE A 28 -20.30 8.71 26.53
CA ILE A 28 -21.01 8.78 25.26
C ILE A 28 -22.04 9.91 25.33
N LYS A 29 -21.81 10.99 24.60
CA LYS A 29 -22.86 11.98 24.35
C LYS A 29 -23.71 11.46 23.19
N LYS A 30 -25.04 11.50 23.33
CA LYS A 30 -26.01 11.06 22.31
C LYS A 30 -25.79 11.71 20.93
N HIS A 31 -25.18 12.90 20.92
CA HIS A 31 -24.80 13.63 19.72
C HIS A 31 -23.62 12.99 18.95
N ASP A 32 -22.74 12.26 19.63
CA ASP A 32 -21.58 11.64 18.99
C ASP A 32 -22.03 10.43 18.14
N GLU A 33 -23.01 9.64 18.59
CA GLU A 33 -23.50 8.45 17.85
C GLU A 33 -24.02 8.79 16.45
N TYR A 34 -24.65 9.96 16.27
CA TYR A 34 -25.13 10.40 14.96
C TYR A 34 -23.98 10.76 14.00
N ASN A 35 -22.89 11.34 14.52
CA ASN A 35 -21.80 11.89 13.72
C ASN A 35 -20.75 10.86 13.28
N PHE A 36 -20.77 9.66 13.88
CA PHE A 36 -19.87 8.57 13.57
C PHE A 36 -20.65 7.36 13.02
N PHE A 37 -20.01 6.53 12.21
CA PHE A 37 -20.64 5.35 11.62
C PHE A 37 -20.64 4.18 12.61
N LYS A 38 -19.46 3.87 13.15
CA LYS A 38 -19.23 2.84 14.16
C LYS A 38 -18.01 3.24 15.00
N ARG A 39 -17.96 2.84 16.27
CA ARG A 39 -16.77 3.00 17.10
C ARG A 39 -16.15 1.63 17.35
N SER A 40 -15.07 1.34 16.62
CA SER A 40 -14.26 0.15 16.84
C SER A 40 -13.57 0.20 18.20
N ILE A 41 -13.45 -0.96 18.83
CA ILE A 41 -12.67 -1.14 20.07
C ILE A 41 -11.17 -1.05 19.75
N LEU A 42 -10.77 -1.55 18.58
CA LEU A 42 -9.41 -1.47 18.06
C LEU A 42 -9.25 -0.21 17.22
N SER A 43 -8.11 0.47 17.35
CA SER A 43 -7.78 1.58 16.45
C SER A 43 -7.68 1.08 15.01
N THR A 44 -8.21 1.80 14.03
CA THR A 44 -8.09 1.50 12.59
C THR A 44 -6.68 1.02 12.19
N ASP A 45 -5.63 1.69 12.65
CA ASP A 45 -4.24 1.36 12.29
C ASP A 45 -3.57 0.28 13.15
N HIS A 46 -4.33 -0.47 13.95
CA HIS A 46 -3.79 -1.36 14.99
C HIS A 46 -2.76 -2.36 14.45
N PHE A 47 -3.04 -2.97 13.29
CA PHE A 47 -2.19 -4.00 12.69
C PHE A 47 -1.09 -3.46 11.77
N GLN A 48 -1.05 -2.16 11.48
CA GLN A 48 -0.14 -1.57 10.48
C GLN A 48 1.33 -1.83 10.82
N TYR A 49 1.70 -1.76 12.11
CA TYR A 49 3.07 -1.98 12.56
C TYR A 49 3.52 -3.45 12.54
N SER A 50 2.55 -4.38 12.50
CA SER A 50 2.79 -5.83 12.44
C SER A 50 2.64 -6.43 11.06
N LEU A 51 2.37 -5.62 10.03
CA LEU A 51 2.19 -6.14 8.67
C LEU A 51 3.45 -6.83 8.17
N PRO A 52 3.32 -8.03 7.56
CA PRO A 52 4.46 -8.72 6.97
C PRO A 52 5.00 -7.91 5.80
N ARG A 53 6.32 -7.96 5.62
CA ARG A 53 6.96 -7.29 4.50
C ARG A 53 6.65 -8.03 3.20
N LEU A 54 6.37 -7.27 2.15
CA LEU A 54 6.16 -7.83 0.82
C LEU A 54 7.44 -8.54 0.34
N PRO A 55 7.40 -9.87 0.08
CA PRO A 55 8.57 -10.62 -0.32
C PRO A 55 8.94 -10.31 -1.78
N ILE A 56 10.25 -10.33 -2.08
CA ILE A 56 10.76 -10.29 -3.45
C ILE A 56 10.90 -11.74 -3.94
N PRO A 57 10.18 -12.16 -4.99
CA PRO A 57 10.28 -13.50 -5.56
C PRO A 57 11.71 -13.86 -5.97
N LYS A 58 12.01 -15.16 -6.11
CA LYS A 58 13.28 -15.61 -6.69
C LYS A 58 13.32 -15.26 -8.18
N LEU A 59 14.44 -14.73 -8.66
CA LEU A 59 14.61 -14.32 -10.06
C LEU A 59 14.26 -15.45 -11.04
N ASP A 60 14.80 -16.66 -10.82
CA ASP A 60 14.54 -17.82 -11.68
C ASP A 60 13.04 -18.14 -11.78
N LYS A 61 12.31 -18.04 -10.66
CA LYS A 61 10.86 -18.26 -10.63
C LYS A 61 10.07 -17.16 -11.31
N THR A 62 10.55 -15.92 -11.26
CA THR A 62 9.96 -14.81 -12.02
C THR A 62 10.15 -15.04 -13.53
N CYS A 63 11.35 -15.43 -13.96
CA CYS A 63 11.65 -15.73 -15.36
C CYS A 63 10.83 -16.92 -15.90
N GLU A 64 10.71 -18.00 -15.12
CA GLU A 64 9.87 -19.16 -15.44
C GLU A 64 8.39 -18.77 -15.62
N ARG A 65 7.84 -18.02 -14.66
CA ARG A 65 6.45 -17.55 -14.72
C ARG A 65 6.20 -16.60 -15.88
N TYR A 66 7.17 -15.74 -16.20
CA TYR A 66 7.09 -14.85 -17.36
C TYR A 66 6.99 -15.65 -18.66
N LEU A 67 7.87 -16.64 -18.87
CA LEU A 67 7.81 -17.49 -20.07
C LEU A 67 6.49 -18.26 -20.16
N ALA A 68 6.00 -18.79 -19.04
CA ALA A 68 4.71 -19.48 -18.98
C ALA A 68 3.54 -18.55 -19.36
N ALA A 69 3.57 -17.27 -18.95
CA ALA A 69 2.54 -16.28 -19.26
C ALA A 69 2.58 -15.80 -20.72
N VAL A 70 3.78 -15.69 -21.30
CA VAL A 70 3.98 -15.21 -22.68
C VAL A 70 3.74 -16.32 -23.71
N LYS A 71 4.01 -17.59 -23.37
CA LYS A 71 3.80 -18.74 -24.26
C LYS A 71 2.45 -18.72 -24.97
N PRO A 72 1.28 -18.63 -24.30
CA PRO A 72 -0.02 -18.64 -24.97
C PRO A 72 -0.24 -17.48 -25.94
N ILE A 73 0.47 -16.35 -25.75
CA ILE A 73 0.37 -15.16 -26.60
C ILE A 73 1.21 -15.34 -27.88
N LEU A 74 2.34 -16.04 -27.78
CA LEU A 74 3.28 -16.27 -28.89
C LEU A 74 3.13 -17.65 -29.56
N ASN A 75 2.12 -18.44 -29.20
CA ASN A 75 1.93 -19.81 -29.69
C ASN A 75 1.86 -19.97 -31.22
N ASN A 76 1.57 -18.90 -31.97
CA ASN A 76 1.50 -18.94 -33.43
C ASN A 76 2.86 -18.65 -34.10
N ASP A 77 3.90 -18.33 -33.34
CA ASP A 77 5.25 -18.05 -33.83
C ASP A 77 6.33 -18.65 -32.89
N ASP A 78 6.62 -19.93 -33.12
CA ASP A 78 7.62 -20.69 -32.34
C ASP A 78 9.01 -20.06 -32.38
N ASN A 79 9.36 -19.38 -33.48
CA ASN A 79 10.66 -18.73 -33.62
C ASN A 79 10.77 -17.53 -32.67
N VAL A 80 9.72 -16.71 -32.57
CA VAL A 80 9.69 -15.57 -31.65
C VAL A 80 9.66 -16.03 -30.19
N PHE A 81 8.93 -17.11 -29.87
CA PHE A 81 8.97 -17.69 -28.52
C PHE A 81 10.39 -18.18 -28.15
N LYS A 82 11.08 -18.87 -29.08
CA LYS A 82 12.46 -19.34 -28.86
C LYS A 82 13.44 -18.19 -28.63
N GLN A 83 13.33 -17.11 -29.41
CA GLN A 83 14.12 -15.89 -29.20
C GLN A 83 13.85 -15.28 -27.82
N THR A 84 12.58 -15.20 -27.42
CA THR A 84 12.18 -14.70 -26.09
C THR A 84 12.78 -15.56 -24.97
N GLN A 85 12.76 -16.88 -25.12
CA GLN A 85 13.35 -17.80 -24.15
C GLN A 85 14.87 -17.58 -24.00
N GLN A 86 15.57 -17.33 -25.10
CA GLN A 86 16.99 -17.02 -25.06
C GLN A 86 17.26 -15.69 -24.33
N ILE A 87 16.53 -14.62 -24.66
CA ILE A 87 16.64 -13.32 -24.00
C ILE A 87 16.42 -13.43 -22.49
N VAL A 88 15.39 -14.18 -22.07
CA VAL A 88 15.08 -14.37 -20.65
C VAL A 88 16.17 -15.17 -19.94
N THR A 89 16.75 -16.15 -20.62
CA THR A 89 17.86 -16.96 -20.09
C THR A 89 19.13 -16.11 -19.91
N ASP A 90 19.45 -15.27 -20.90
CA ASP A 90 20.58 -14.35 -20.85
C ASP A 90 20.39 -13.30 -19.75
N PHE A 91 19.17 -12.77 -19.59
CA PHE A 91 18.83 -11.86 -18.50
C PHE A 91 18.96 -12.54 -17.14
N CYS A 92 18.41 -13.74 -16.97
CA CYS A 92 18.45 -14.49 -15.71
C CYS A 92 19.88 -14.85 -15.30
N SER A 93 20.78 -15.09 -16.26
CA SER A 93 22.16 -15.45 -15.99
C SER A 93 23.10 -14.23 -15.84
N GLY A 94 22.80 -13.12 -16.51
CA GLY A 94 23.59 -11.88 -16.53
C GLY A 94 22.97 -10.75 -15.71
N ASP A 95 22.47 -9.71 -16.40
CA ASP A 95 22.04 -8.45 -15.79
C ASP A 95 20.93 -8.59 -14.74
N GLY A 96 20.05 -9.57 -14.90
CA GLY A 96 18.97 -9.85 -13.95
C GLY A 96 19.48 -10.14 -12.55
N LYS A 97 20.59 -10.86 -12.40
CA LYS A 97 21.20 -11.13 -11.08
C LYS A 97 21.69 -9.85 -10.42
N ARG A 98 22.35 -8.98 -11.20
CA ARG A 98 22.85 -7.69 -10.73
C ARG A 98 21.70 -6.78 -10.28
N LEU A 99 20.64 -6.71 -11.08
CA LEU A 99 19.47 -5.89 -10.79
C LEU A 99 18.66 -6.44 -9.59
N ASP A 100 18.48 -7.76 -9.48
CA ASP A 100 17.83 -8.40 -8.33
C ASP A 100 18.61 -8.14 -7.03
N ALA A 101 19.95 -8.22 -7.08
CA ALA A 101 20.80 -7.88 -5.94
C ALA A 101 20.62 -6.41 -5.51
N GLN A 102 20.61 -5.47 -6.46
CA GLN A 102 20.36 -4.05 -6.20
C GLN A 102 18.95 -3.82 -5.62
N LEU A 103 17.93 -4.50 -6.16
CA LEU A 103 16.56 -4.44 -5.68
C LEU A 103 16.45 -4.94 -4.23
N ARG A 104 17.05 -6.09 -3.92
CA ARG A 104 17.09 -6.66 -2.57
C ARG A 104 17.83 -5.75 -1.59
N HIS A 105 18.97 -5.18 -2.01
CA HIS A 105 19.71 -4.23 -1.21
C HIS A 105 18.88 -2.99 -0.88
N LYS A 106 18.25 -2.37 -1.88
CA LYS A 106 17.36 -1.21 -1.69
C LYS A 106 16.17 -1.55 -0.79
N ASN A 107 15.55 -2.72 -0.97
CA ASN A 107 14.48 -3.19 -0.10
C ASN A 107 14.97 -3.42 1.33
N ALA A 108 16.19 -3.93 1.54
CA ALA A 108 16.75 -4.13 2.87
C ALA A 108 16.97 -2.79 3.62
N LEU A 109 17.38 -1.74 2.91
CA LEU A 109 17.55 -0.39 3.47
C LEU A 109 16.22 0.31 3.80
N ASN A 110 15.15 0.01 3.07
CA ASN A 110 13.84 0.68 3.21
C ASN A 110 12.82 -0.26 3.85
N ARG A 111 12.92 -0.48 5.16
CA ARG A 111 12.09 -1.47 5.89
C ARG A 111 10.66 -1.02 6.19
N ASN A 112 10.41 0.29 6.20
CA ASN A 112 9.12 0.91 6.51
C ASN A 112 8.17 1.00 5.30
N THR A 113 8.55 0.44 4.16
CA THR A 113 7.75 0.45 2.93
C THR A 113 7.98 -0.84 2.12
N SER A 114 7.28 -0.98 1.00
CA SER A 114 7.48 -2.07 0.05
C SER A 114 8.34 -1.61 -1.12
N TYR A 115 9.07 -2.55 -1.74
CA TYR A 115 9.95 -2.27 -2.88
C TYR A 115 9.20 -1.71 -4.10
N ILE A 116 7.89 -1.98 -4.20
CA ILE A 116 7.05 -1.66 -5.37
C ILE A 116 6.23 -0.39 -5.20
N SER A 117 5.94 0.05 -3.96
CA SER A 117 5.01 1.16 -3.71
C SER A 117 5.41 2.44 -4.46
N LYS A 118 6.66 2.89 -4.30
CA LYS A 118 7.14 4.11 -4.97
C LYS A 118 7.17 3.99 -6.50
N PRO A 119 7.79 2.96 -7.11
CA PRO A 119 7.74 2.77 -8.56
C PRO A 119 6.31 2.72 -9.13
N TRP A 120 5.39 2.07 -8.41
CA TRP A 120 3.99 1.96 -8.81
C TRP A 120 3.29 3.32 -8.84
N PHE A 121 3.43 4.12 -7.77
CA PHE A 121 2.90 5.49 -7.76
C PHE A 121 3.52 6.36 -8.84
N GLU A 122 4.85 6.28 -9.04
CA GLU A 122 5.52 7.04 -10.09
C GLU A 122 5.02 6.69 -11.49
N MET A 123 4.68 5.43 -11.76
CA MET A 123 4.10 5.01 -13.05
C MET A 123 2.81 5.79 -13.37
N TYR A 124 1.89 5.91 -12.41
CA TYR A 124 0.65 6.68 -12.61
C TYR A 124 0.92 8.18 -12.69
N LEU A 125 1.75 8.72 -11.79
CA LEU A 125 2.01 10.16 -11.71
C LEU A 125 2.83 10.71 -12.89
N LYS A 126 3.64 9.87 -13.54
CA LYS A 126 4.43 10.26 -14.73
C LYS A 126 3.66 10.10 -16.04
N SER A 127 2.55 9.36 -16.05
CA SER A 127 1.75 9.16 -17.26
C SER A 127 1.23 10.50 -17.79
N ARG A 128 1.27 10.66 -19.11
CA ARG A 128 0.71 11.83 -19.81
C ARG A 128 -0.64 11.53 -20.47
N LEU A 129 -1.15 10.31 -20.30
CA LEU A 129 -2.46 9.94 -20.83
C LEU A 129 -3.59 10.61 -20.03
N PRO A 130 -4.70 10.99 -20.69
CA PRO A 130 -5.85 11.58 -20.00
C PRO A 130 -6.41 10.65 -18.91
N LEU A 131 -6.69 11.20 -17.72
CA LEU A 131 -7.15 10.40 -16.57
C LEU A 131 -8.52 9.74 -16.78
N ILE A 132 -9.44 10.45 -17.46
CA ILE A 132 -10.88 10.12 -17.51
C ILE A 132 -11.15 8.72 -18.07
N LEU A 133 -10.43 8.31 -19.12
CA LEU A 133 -10.66 7.03 -19.80
C LEU A 133 -9.63 5.97 -19.44
N ASN A 134 -8.40 6.38 -19.09
CA ASN A 134 -7.28 5.44 -18.95
C ASN A 134 -7.10 4.91 -17.52
N PHE A 135 -7.53 5.67 -16.50
CA PHE A 135 -7.18 5.36 -15.11
C PHE A 135 -8.36 5.44 -14.14
N ASN A 136 -9.27 6.41 -14.30
CA ASN A 136 -10.38 6.58 -13.37
C ASN A 136 -11.38 5.42 -13.52
N PHE A 137 -11.68 4.74 -12.40
CA PHE A 137 -12.78 3.79 -12.31
C PHE A 137 -13.96 4.43 -11.57
N PHE A 138 -15.17 3.94 -11.83
CA PHE A 138 -16.36 4.32 -11.06
C PHE A 138 -17.06 3.07 -10.54
N LEU A 139 -17.73 3.22 -9.40
CA LEU A 139 -18.60 2.20 -8.82
C LEU A 139 -20.02 2.73 -8.84
N VAL A 140 -20.97 1.85 -9.13
CA VAL A 140 -22.40 2.17 -9.07
C VAL A 140 -22.98 1.47 -7.85
N PHE A 141 -23.62 2.25 -6.98
CA PHE A 141 -24.33 1.69 -5.82
C PHE A 141 -25.61 1.00 -6.26
N ALA A 142 -25.98 -0.08 -5.55
CA ALA A 142 -27.28 -0.71 -5.71
C ALA A 142 -28.40 0.28 -5.37
N ASP A 143 -29.56 0.11 -6.01
CA ASP A 143 -30.72 0.92 -5.72
C ASP A 143 -31.24 0.67 -4.31
N ASP A 144 -31.69 1.75 -3.67
CA ASP A 144 -32.30 1.69 -2.34
C ASP A 144 -33.68 1.04 -2.44
N GLN A 145 -33.92 0.01 -1.62
CA GLN A 145 -35.22 -0.67 -1.50
C GLN A 145 -36.35 0.30 -1.16
N LYS A 146 -36.04 1.42 -0.49
CA LYS A 146 -37.02 2.43 -0.07
C LYS A 146 -37.38 3.45 -1.15
N HIS A 147 -36.76 3.36 -2.33
CA HIS A 147 -36.99 4.26 -3.48
C HIS A 147 -37.08 5.74 -3.10
N LEU A 148 -36.13 6.22 -2.29
CA LEU A 148 -36.11 7.60 -1.81
C LEU A 148 -36.02 8.59 -2.99
N LYS A 149 -36.64 9.77 -2.81
CA LYS A 149 -36.51 10.89 -3.76
C LYS A 149 -35.02 11.25 -3.93
N PRO A 150 -34.58 11.70 -5.13
CA PRO A 150 -33.17 11.99 -5.41
C PRO A 150 -32.50 12.91 -4.38
N GLY A 151 -33.19 13.98 -3.96
CA GLY A 151 -32.66 14.91 -2.94
C GLY A 151 -32.39 14.24 -1.60
N ALA A 152 -33.32 13.42 -1.09
CA ALA A 152 -33.13 12.69 0.16
C ALA A 152 -32.01 11.64 0.05
N ARG A 153 -31.91 10.97 -1.10
CA ARG A 153 -30.84 10.01 -1.38
C ARG A 153 -29.45 10.67 -1.37
N ILE A 154 -29.30 11.80 -2.06
CA ILE A 154 -28.05 12.57 -2.10
C ILE A 154 -27.67 13.04 -0.69
N THR A 155 -28.63 13.58 0.06
CA THR A 155 -28.40 14.02 1.45
C THR A 155 -27.89 12.86 2.32
N ASN A 156 -28.50 11.67 2.21
CA ASN A 156 -28.05 10.50 2.96
C ASN A 156 -26.65 10.04 2.56
N TYR A 157 -26.28 10.11 1.28
CA TYR A 157 -24.92 9.79 0.83
C TYR A 157 -23.89 10.76 1.40
N ILE A 158 -24.17 12.07 1.35
CA ILE A 158 -23.25 13.09 1.88
C ILE A 158 -23.08 12.91 3.39
N ILE A 159 -24.17 12.76 4.13
CA ILE A 159 -24.13 12.53 5.58
C ILE A 159 -23.34 11.26 5.90
N SER A 160 -23.60 10.15 5.19
CA SER A 160 -22.89 8.88 5.41
C SER A 160 -21.39 9.00 5.09
N SER A 161 -21.03 9.74 4.05
CA SER A 161 -19.63 9.99 3.66
C SER A 161 -18.90 10.81 4.72
N ILE A 162 -19.56 11.83 5.28
CA ILE A 162 -19.02 12.65 6.38
C ILE A 162 -18.86 11.79 7.65
N ARG A 163 -19.85 10.97 7.98
CA ARG A 163 -19.76 10.04 9.13
C ARG A 163 -18.60 9.06 8.97
N PHE A 164 -18.41 8.51 7.78
CA PHE A 164 -17.27 7.65 7.47
C PHE A 164 -15.94 8.40 7.63
N MET A 165 -15.82 9.60 7.04
CA MET A 165 -14.63 10.44 7.16
C MET A 165 -14.29 10.78 8.61
N ASN A 166 -15.29 11.15 9.42
CA ASN A 166 -15.13 11.43 10.85
C ASN A 166 -14.63 10.18 11.60
N THR A 167 -15.23 9.03 11.30
CA THR A 167 -14.86 7.74 11.93
C THR A 167 -13.43 7.33 11.60
N LEU A 168 -13.03 7.49 10.33
CA LEU A 168 -11.66 7.22 9.87
C LEU A 168 -10.66 8.15 10.57
N ARG A 169 -10.93 9.46 10.59
CA ARG A 169 -10.05 10.47 11.24
C ARG A 169 -9.93 10.27 12.75
N ALA A 170 -11.00 9.79 13.40
CA ALA A 170 -10.98 9.47 14.82
C ALA A 170 -10.27 8.14 15.14
N ASN A 171 -9.78 7.40 14.12
CA ASN A 171 -9.15 6.08 14.27
C ASN A 171 -10.12 5.07 14.92
N TRP A 172 -11.42 5.19 14.60
CA TRP A 172 -12.51 4.39 15.15
C TRP A 172 -13.14 3.45 14.11
N LEU A 173 -12.59 3.41 12.89
CA LEU A 173 -13.00 2.43 11.90
C LEU A 173 -12.41 1.07 12.31
N GLU A 174 -13.14 -0.01 12.03
CA GLU A 174 -12.61 -1.35 12.28
C GLU A 174 -11.38 -1.59 11.37
N PRO A 175 -10.29 -2.17 11.91
CA PRO A 175 -9.18 -2.60 11.06
C PRO A 175 -9.64 -3.62 10.02
N GLU A 176 -9.12 -3.50 8.79
CA GLU A 176 -9.26 -4.53 7.76
C GLU A 176 -8.32 -5.73 7.98
#